data_AF-A0A5B8RUG4-F1
#
_entry.id   AF-A0A5B8RUG4-F1
#
_cell.length_a   1.000
_cell.length_b   1.000
_cell.length_c   1.000
_cell.angle_alpha   90.00
_cell.angle_beta   90.00
_cell.angle_gamma   90.00
#
_symmetry.space_group_name_H-M   'P 1'
#
loop_
_entity.id
_entity.type
_entity.pdbx_description
1 polymer ?
#
loop_
_entity_poly.entity_id
_entity_poly.type
_entity_poly.pdbx_seq_one_letter_code
_entity_poly.pdbx_strand_id
1 'polypeptide(L)'
;MKRRGGPPVHAARRFALRGLVLLCLVFLGLSWVAVHQLQGMAIQEAEGRARLVADGMAQQVQHAVQVGVPLNELVGVTALFEHRLQAFDDLLAASLHDSRDQVLHQRARGKTGAAALAVQAPVTVSGIPVARIHVLWREPATATLLTLWAVPLVALLAFTGALGAEGLRYSLAGEVLHRERIVAAACSRIGAGDFAFRLPRLGRREFDARLPWLRAQLRHVNEQFERLQRLTQSLRRTEPEQTKRALLDEGLARVEGRDQYSQMPALVLSDLPSRTARARWRGLWLGLAAWLLALAGTGLQPLGLLALGLGLLMLVALPATRRQGRSAGLGLLLGGVALGPGLCLLALQVWAPQAMAQLGGWGRGALVFCALAAVVLPWLPTPGRCPAEGADAA
;
A
#
# COMPACT_ATOMS: atom_id res chain seq x y z
N MET A 1 30.76 27.77 -15.35
CA MET A 1 29.64 27.44 -14.43
C MET A 1 29.73 25.97 -14.01
N LYS A 2 29.88 25.73 -12.70
CA LYS A 2 30.12 24.42 -12.08
C LYS A 2 28.85 23.56 -12.23
N ARG A 3 28.90 22.48 -13.02
CA ARG A 3 27.84 21.46 -13.15
C ARG A 3 27.63 20.77 -11.78
N ARG A 4 26.78 21.33 -10.92
CA ARG A 4 26.28 20.67 -9.71
C ARG A 4 24.76 20.61 -9.80
N GLY A 5 24.28 19.54 -10.43
CA GLY A 5 22.87 19.24 -10.56
C GLY A 5 22.75 17.81 -11.03
N GLY A 6 23.14 16.85 -10.19
CA GLY A 6 22.74 15.46 -10.42
C GLY A 6 21.21 15.40 -10.57
N PRO A 7 20.67 14.56 -11.45
CA PRO A 7 19.27 14.64 -11.84
C PRO A 7 18.34 14.57 -10.60
N PRO A 8 17.23 15.33 -10.58
CA PRO A 8 16.28 15.45 -9.45
C PRO A 8 15.71 14.09 -8.99
N VAL A 9 15.86 13.06 -9.82
CA VAL A 9 15.49 11.67 -9.57
C VAL A 9 16.19 11.08 -8.33
N HIS A 10 17.46 11.42 -8.08
CA HIS A 10 18.18 10.89 -6.92
C HIS A 10 17.71 11.52 -5.60
N ALA A 11 17.36 12.81 -5.61
CA ALA A 11 16.82 13.48 -4.44
C ALA A 11 15.42 12.95 -4.10
N ALA A 12 14.54 12.85 -5.09
CA ALA A 12 13.19 12.30 -4.92
C ALA A 12 13.23 10.85 -4.41
N ARG A 13 14.14 10.02 -4.93
CA ARG A 13 14.32 8.63 -4.46
C ARG A 13 14.81 8.56 -3.01
N ARG A 14 15.73 9.43 -2.60
CA ARG A 14 16.18 9.51 -1.20
C ARG A 14 15.08 9.97 -0.25
N PHE A 15 14.26 10.93 -0.65
CA PHE A 15 13.10 11.37 0.13
C PHE A 15 12.04 10.27 0.26
N ALA A 16 11.72 9.58 -0.83
CA ALA A 16 10.80 8.45 -0.80
C ALA A 16 11.31 7.31 0.09
N LEU A 17 12.62 7.00 0.03
CA LEU A 17 13.23 5.96 0.84
C LEU A 17 13.25 6.35 2.33
N ARG A 18 13.56 7.61 2.65
CA ARG A 18 13.47 8.13 4.02
C ARG A 18 12.04 8.09 4.54
N GLY A 19 11.06 8.50 3.72
CA GLY A 19 9.64 8.43 4.07
C GLY A 19 9.17 7.00 4.32
N LEU A 20 9.57 6.04 3.48
CA LEU A 20 9.29 4.63 3.66
C LEU A 20 9.88 4.09 4.98
N VAL A 21 11.16 4.39 5.25
CA VAL A 21 11.84 3.97 6.49
C VAL A 21 11.13 4.55 7.72
N LEU A 22 10.76 5.83 7.67
CA LEU A 22 10.09 6.50 8.78
C LEU A 22 8.69 5.92 9.02
N LEU A 23 7.97 5.60 7.94
CA LEU A 23 6.66 4.94 8.00
C LEU A 23 6.77 3.50 8.54
N CYS A 24 7.80 2.74 8.16
CA CYS A 24 8.09 1.43 8.74
C CYS A 24 8.43 1.51 10.24
N LEU A 25 9.21 2.51 10.65
CA LEU A 25 9.58 2.71 12.07
C LEU A 25 8.37 3.09 12.94
N VAL A 26 7.54 4.04 12.48
CA VAL A 26 6.30 4.42 13.16
C VAL A 26 5.40 3.21 13.32
N PHE A 27 5.30 2.40 12.27
CA PHE A 27 4.48 1.20 12.29
C PHE A 27 5.02 0.10 13.21
N LEU A 28 6.34 -0.11 13.26
CA LEU A 28 6.98 -1.02 14.21
C LEU A 28 6.68 -0.59 15.65
N GLY A 29 6.78 0.71 15.93
CA GLY A 29 6.42 1.28 17.23
C GLY A 29 4.95 1.08 17.59
N LEU A 30 4.03 1.38 16.66
CA LEU A 30 2.59 1.16 16.86
C LEU A 30 2.26 -0.32 17.07
N SER A 31 2.88 -1.22 16.28
CA SER A 31 2.68 -2.66 16.39
C SER A 31 3.17 -3.19 17.74
N TRP A 32 4.32 -2.71 18.21
CA TRP A 32 4.86 -3.07 19.51
C TRP A 32 3.91 -2.69 20.65
N VAL A 33 3.45 -1.43 20.65
CA VAL A 33 2.52 -0.93 21.68
C VAL A 33 1.20 -1.70 21.63
N ALA A 34 0.65 -1.93 20.44
CA ALA A 34 -0.60 -2.67 20.27
C ALA A 34 -0.48 -4.11 20.78
N VAL A 35 0.57 -4.84 20.42
CA VAL A 35 0.79 -6.22 20.87
C VAL A 35 0.91 -6.28 22.40
N HIS A 36 1.63 -5.35 23.01
CA HIS A 36 1.78 -5.33 24.47
C HIS A 36 0.46 -5.05 25.18
N GLN A 37 -0.36 -4.11 24.67
CA GLN A 37 -1.67 -3.83 25.26
C GLN A 37 -2.65 -5.01 25.10
N LEU A 38 -2.67 -5.60 23.90
CA LEU A 38 -3.55 -6.74 23.60
C LEU A 38 -3.17 -7.97 24.40
N GLN A 39 -1.87 -8.22 24.61
CA GLN A 39 -1.41 -9.29 25.49
C GLN A 39 -1.87 -9.06 26.93
N GLY A 40 -1.74 -7.84 27.44
CA GLY A 40 -2.23 -7.48 28.78
C GLY A 40 -3.72 -7.72 28.94
N MET A 41 -4.53 -7.25 27.97
CA MET A 41 -5.98 -7.47 27.98
C MET A 41 -6.35 -8.95 27.88
N ALA A 42 -5.66 -9.71 27.02
CA ALA A 42 -5.93 -11.14 26.84
C ALA A 42 -5.61 -11.94 28.12
N ILE A 43 -4.53 -11.58 28.83
CA ILE A 43 -4.19 -12.20 30.13
C ILE A 43 -5.25 -11.86 31.16
N GLN A 44 -5.68 -10.60 31.26
CA GLN A 44 -6.73 -10.18 32.19
C GLN A 44 -8.08 -10.87 31.92
N GLU A 45 -8.44 -11.02 30.65
CA GLU A 45 -9.65 -11.74 30.26
C GLU A 45 -9.55 -13.24 30.59
N ALA A 46 -8.40 -13.87 30.32
CA ALA A 46 -8.14 -15.26 30.68
C ALA A 46 -8.19 -15.47 32.20
N GLU A 47 -7.59 -14.56 32.99
CA GLU A 47 -7.69 -14.55 34.45
C GLU A 47 -9.13 -14.43 34.93
N GLY A 48 -9.90 -13.50 34.36
CA GLY A 48 -11.32 -13.31 34.71
C GLY A 48 -12.16 -14.55 34.44
N ARG A 49 -11.99 -15.17 33.26
CA ARG A 49 -12.69 -16.41 32.90
C ARG A 49 -12.27 -17.58 33.79
N ALA A 50 -10.98 -17.72 34.05
CA ALA A 50 -10.45 -18.76 34.94
C ALA A 50 -10.99 -18.60 36.37
N ARG A 51 -11.08 -17.37 36.89
CA ARG A 51 -11.70 -17.06 38.19
C ARG A 51 -13.18 -17.44 38.22
N LEU A 52 -13.97 -17.03 37.23
CA LEU A 52 -15.39 -17.38 37.16
C LEU A 52 -15.62 -18.90 37.14
N VAL A 53 -14.78 -19.64 36.42
CA VAL A 53 -14.85 -21.10 36.35
C VAL A 53 -14.40 -21.74 37.67
N ALA A 54 -13.33 -21.22 38.30
CA ALA A 54 -12.87 -21.67 39.61
C ALA A 54 -13.91 -21.40 40.71
N ASP A 55 -14.51 -20.21 40.74
CA ASP A 55 -15.56 -19.82 41.68
C ASP A 55 -16.82 -20.67 41.49
N GLY A 56 -17.22 -20.92 40.24
CA GLY A 56 -18.35 -21.80 39.93
C GLY A 56 -18.11 -23.23 40.41
N MET A 57 -16.89 -23.76 40.27
CA MET A 57 -16.52 -25.05 40.85
C MET A 57 -16.50 -25.00 42.38
N ALA A 58 -15.98 -23.91 42.97
CA ALA A 58 -15.87 -23.74 44.41
C ALA A 58 -17.25 -23.69 45.06
N GLN A 59 -18.22 -23.00 44.46
CA GLN A 59 -19.61 -22.96 44.91
C GLN A 59 -20.29 -24.34 44.85
N GLN A 60 -20.03 -25.13 43.81
CA GLN A 60 -20.59 -26.48 43.69
C GLN A 60 -20.03 -27.43 44.75
N VAL A 61 -18.71 -27.37 45.01
CA VAL A 61 -18.07 -28.13 46.09
C VAL A 61 -18.54 -27.64 47.46
N GLN A 62 -18.63 -26.32 47.66
CA GLN A 62 -19.11 -25.70 48.88
C GLN A 62 -20.52 -26.16 49.24
N HIS A 63 -21.42 -26.21 48.26
CA HIS A 63 -22.78 -26.70 48.47
C HIS A 63 -22.79 -28.17 48.92
N ALA A 64 -21.99 -29.04 48.29
CA ALA A 64 -21.89 -30.44 48.69
C ALA A 64 -21.35 -30.62 50.12
N VAL A 65 -20.39 -29.79 50.53
CA VAL A 65 -19.83 -29.80 51.89
C VAL A 65 -20.84 -29.28 52.92
N GLN A 66 -21.61 -28.24 52.58
CA GLN A 66 -22.68 -27.71 53.43
C GLN A 66 -23.82 -28.72 53.68
N VAL A 67 -24.07 -29.62 52.71
CA VAL A 67 -25.06 -30.71 52.84
C VAL A 67 -24.54 -31.85 53.73
N GLY A 68 -23.30 -31.78 54.21
CA GLY A 68 -22.74 -32.69 55.21
C GLY A 68 -21.83 -33.78 54.65
N VAL A 69 -21.44 -33.71 53.37
CA VAL A 69 -20.47 -34.64 52.78
C VAL A 69 -19.05 -34.22 53.18
N PRO A 70 -18.27 -35.07 53.87
CA PRO A 70 -16.92 -34.72 54.28
C PRO A 70 -16.01 -34.56 53.06
N LEU A 71 -15.07 -33.60 53.15
CA LEU A 71 -14.19 -33.18 52.05
C LEU A 71 -13.41 -34.34 51.39
N ASN A 72 -13.11 -35.38 52.17
CA ASN A 72 -12.30 -36.52 51.78
C ASN A 72 -13.10 -37.61 51.04
N GLU A 73 -14.44 -37.55 51.08
CA GLU A 73 -15.33 -38.58 50.49
C GLU A 73 -16.11 -38.04 49.28
N LEU A 74 -15.73 -36.89 48.71
CA LEU A 74 -16.41 -36.33 47.54
C LEU A 74 -16.07 -37.11 46.25
N VAL A 75 -16.77 -38.23 46.04
CA VAL A 75 -16.62 -39.09 44.85
C VAL A 75 -16.97 -38.37 43.53
N GLY A 76 -17.84 -37.36 43.56
CA GLY A 76 -18.31 -36.64 42.36
C GLY A 76 -17.36 -35.57 41.81
N VAL A 77 -16.34 -35.15 42.57
CA VAL A 77 -15.48 -34.01 42.19
C VAL A 77 -14.63 -34.29 40.96
N THR A 78 -14.16 -35.53 40.81
CA THR A 78 -13.39 -35.92 39.62
C THR A 78 -14.24 -35.88 38.35
N ALA A 79 -15.50 -36.27 38.42
CA ALA A 79 -16.44 -36.19 37.30
C ALA A 79 -16.80 -34.75 36.97
N LEU A 80 -16.96 -33.89 37.99
CA LEU A 80 -17.13 -32.45 37.80
C LEU A 80 -15.95 -31.83 37.06
N PHE A 81 -14.72 -32.11 37.49
CA PHE A 81 -13.52 -31.59 36.86
C PHE A 81 -13.38 -32.09 35.42
N GLU A 82 -13.67 -33.37 35.17
CA GLU A 82 -13.66 -33.94 33.83
C GLU A 82 -14.70 -33.28 32.91
N HIS A 83 -15.93 -33.08 33.40
CA HIS A 83 -16.96 -32.37 32.66
C HIS A 83 -16.56 -30.92 32.33
N ARG A 84 -15.93 -30.21 33.27
CA ARG A 84 -15.44 -28.84 33.03
C ARG A 84 -14.25 -28.80 32.07
N LEU A 85 -13.34 -29.77 32.14
CA LEU A 85 -12.22 -29.94 31.19
C LEU A 85 -12.70 -30.28 29.77
N GLN A 86 -13.87 -30.92 29.64
CA GLN A 86 -14.50 -31.17 28.34
C GLN A 86 -15.27 -29.93 27.83
N ALA A 87 -15.91 -29.17 28.72
CA ALA A 87 -16.67 -27.99 28.36
C ALA A 87 -15.78 -26.78 27.98
N PHE A 88 -14.61 -26.65 28.59
CA PHE A 88 -13.68 -25.55 28.34
C PHE A 88 -12.36 -26.06 27.80
N ASP A 89 -12.09 -25.78 26.52
CA ASP A 89 -10.87 -26.27 25.86
C ASP A 89 -9.57 -25.65 26.38
N ASP A 90 -9.67 -24.44 26.94
CA ASP A 90 -8.55 -23.68 27.49
C ASP A 90 -8.20 -24.08 28.93
N LEU A 91 -9.05 -24.89 29.59
CA LEU A 91 -8.77 -25.43 30.92
C LEU A 91 -7.74 -26.57 30.80
N LEU A 92 -6.58 -26.39 31.41
CA LEU A 92 -5.48 -27.36 31.36
C LEU A 92 -5.52 -28.33 32.53
N ALA A 93 -5.82 -27.86 33.74
CA ALA A 93 -5.98 -28.71 34.90
C ALA A 93 -6.89 -28.07 35.96
N ALA A 94 -7.50 -28.90 36.79
CA ALA A 94 -8.19 -28.51 37.99
C ALA A 94 -7.76 -29.44 39.14
N SER A 95 -7.43 -28.87 40.29
CA SER A 95 -7.14 -29.61 41.52
C SER A 95 -7.86 -29.02 42.73
N LEU A 96 -8.30 -29.90 43.63
CA LEU A 96 -8.85 -29.54 44.93
C LEU A 96 -7.76 -29.75 45.98
N HIS A 97 -7.46 -28.71 46.74
CA HIS A 97 -6.47 -28.69 47.81
C HIS A 97 -7.17 -28.51 49.16
N ASP A 98 -6.75 -29.26 50.17
CA ASP A 98 -7.18 -29.05 51.55
C ASP A 98 -6.55 -27.75 52.13
N SER A 99 -7.04 -27.31 53.28
CA SER A 99 -6.47 -26.25 54.14
C SER A 99 -4.96 -26.37 54.40
N ARG A 100 -4.40 -27.58 54.30
CA ARG A 100 -2.97 -27.89 54.42
C ARG A 100 -2.22 -27.95 53.08
N ASP A 101 -2.85 -27.50 52.00
CA ASP A 101 -2.35 -27.53 50.63
C ASP A 101 -2.07 -28.94 50.06
N GLN A 102 -2.67 -29.96 50.67
CA GLN A 102 -2.61 -31.33 50.13
C GLN A 102 -3.62 -31.49 49.01
N VAL A 103 -3.17 -32.03 47.88
CA VAL A 103 -4.02 -32.32 46.72
C VAL A 103 -4.91 -33.52 47.03
N LEU A 104 -6.22 -33.29 47.12
CA LEU A 104 -7.22 -34.34 47.34
C LEU A 104 -7.62 -34.99 46.00
N HIS A 105 -7.91 -34.16 45.01
CA HIS A 105 -8.30 -34.60 43.67
C HIS A 105 -7.66 -33.71 42.61
N GLN A 106 -7.19 -34.31 41.52
CA GLN A 106 -6.60 -33.59 40.39
C GLN A 106 -7.00 -34.23 39.07
N ARG A 107 -7.32 -33.39 38.08
CA ARG A 107 -7.43 -33.80 36.67
C ARG A 107 -6.69 -32.80 35.80
N ALA A 108 -5.93 -33.31 34.84
CA ALA A 108 -5.14 -32.52 33.91
C ALA A 108 -5.27 -33.06 32.49
N ARG A 109 -5.14 -32.17 31.51
CA ARG A 109 -5.23 -32.44 30.07
C ARG A 109 -3.82 -32.53 29.48
N GLY A 110 -3.30 -33.76 29.33
CA GLY A 110 -2.05 -34.05 28.61
C GLY A 110 -0.77 -33.44 29.23
N LYS A 111 0.39 -33.67 28.58
CA LYS A 111 1.71 -33.20 29.05
C LYS A 111 1.75 -31.66 29.16
N THR A 112 1.89 -31.19 30.40
CA THR A 112 2.08 -29.80 30.83
C THR A 112 3.41 -29.22 30.32
N GLY A 113 3.43 -28.82 29.06
CA GLY A 113 4.52 -28.02 28.45
C GLY A 113 4.08 -26.64 27.97
N ALA A 114 2.80 -26.29 28.13
CA ALA A 114 2.26 -24.99 27.75
C ALA A 114 2.31 -24.02 28.94
N ALA A 115 2.69 -22.77 28.69
CA ALA A 115 2.60 -21.70 29.68
C ALA A 115 1.15 -21.59 30.19
N ALA A 116 0.99 -21.59 31.51
CA ALA A 116 -0.30 -21.74 32.16
C ALA A 116 -0.43 -20.73 33.30
N LEU A 117 -1.61 -20.14 33.37
CA LEU A 117 -1.98 -19.18 34.39
C LEU A 117 -2.73 -19.91 35.51
N ALA A 118 -2.23 -19.78 36.74
CA ALA A 118 -2.79 -20.43 37.92
C ALA A 118 -3.74 -19.49 38.65
N VAL A 119 -4.99 -19.91 38.84
CA VAL A 119 -6.01 -19.19 39.60
C VAL A 119 -6.48 -20.06 40.75
N GLN A 120 -6.75 -19.43 41.90
CA GLN A 120 -7.22 -20.09 43.11
C GLN A 120 -8.58 -19.53 43.54
N ALA A 121 -9.52 -20.41 43.87
CA ALA A 121 -10.81 -20.06 44.45
C ALA A 121 -10.99 -20.74 45.82
N PRO A 122 -11.30 -19.99 46.90
CA PRO A 122 -11.50 -20.56 48.23
C PRO A 122 -12.88 -21.22 48.37
N VAL A 123 -12.92 -22.37 49.04
CA VAL A 123 -14.16 -23.04 49.46
C VAL A 123 -14.36 -22.75 50.95
N THR A 124 -15.42 -22.03 51.31
CA THR A 124 -15.69 -21.63 52.69
C THR A 124 -16.90 -22.34 53.28
N VAL A 125 -16.82 -22.77 54.53
CA VAL A 125 -17.97 -23.32 55.27
C VAL A 125 -18.22 -22.38 56.45
N SER A 126 -19.41 -21.78 56.51
CA SER A 126 -19.76 -20.80 57.56
C SER A 126 -18.74 -19.65 57.70
N GLY A 127 -18.14 -19.21 56.58
CA GLY A 127 -17.14 -18.14 56.54
C GLY A 127 -15.69 -18.58 56.79
N ILE A 128 -15.43 -19.85 57.13
CA ILE A 128 -14.08 -20.37 57.36
C ILE A 128 -13.59 -21.09 56.09
N PRO A 129 -12.41 -20.75 55.53
CA PRO A 129 -11.87 -21.45 54.36
C PRO A 129 -11.41 -22.86 54.73
N VAL A 130 -12.03 -23.88 54.14
CA VAL A 130 -11.75 -25.30 54.40
C VAL A 130 -10.92 -25.93 53.27
N ALA A 131 -11.11 -25.48 52.04
CA ALA A 131 -10.40 -25.99 50.87
C ALA A 131 -10.11 -24.89 49.84
N ARG A 132 -9.27 -25.18 48.84
CA ARG A 132 -8.98 -24.29 47.71
C ARG A 132 -9.04 -25.08 46.41
N ILE A 133 -9.69 -24.52 45.39
CA ILE A 133 -9.64 -25.06 44.05
C ILE A 133 -8.58 -24.31 43.26
N HIS A 134 -7.61 -25.04 42.74
CA HIS A 134 -6.57 -24.55 41.86
C HIS A 134 -6.93 -24.90 40.42
N VAL A 135 -7.00 -23.88 39.59
CA VAL A 135 -7.28 -24.02 38.16
C VAL A 135 -6.06 -23.55 37.37
N LEU A 136 -5.57 -24.41 36.48
CA LEU A 136 -4.57 -24.05 35.49
C LEU A 136 -5.26 -23.76 34.16
N TRP A 137 -5.15 -22.52 33.70
CA TRP A 137 -5.71 -22.05 32.44
C TRP A 137 -4.59 -21.85 31.41
N ARG A 138 -4.85 -22.14 30.13
CA ARG A 138 -3.87 -21.93 29.07
C ARG A 138 -3.60 -20.45 28.86
N GLU A 139 -2.32 -20.04 28.88
CA GLU A 139 -1.98 -18.66 28.53
C GLU A 139 -2.27 -18.38 27.04
N PRO A 140 -2.78 -17.18 26.71
CA PRO A 140 -2.99 -16.79 25.32
C PRO A 140 -1.64 -16.73 24.59
N ALA A 141 -1.48 -17.55 23.55
CA ALA A 141 -0.24 -17.61 22.80
C ALA A 141 0.06 -16.26 22.12
N THR A 142 1.23 -15.68 22.40
CA THR A 142 1.67 -14.44 21.75
C THR A 142 1.72 -14.55 20.22
N ALA A 143 2.03 -15.75 19.69
CA ALA A 143 2.04 -16.03 18.26
C ALA A 143 0.65 -15.92 17.61
N THR A 144 -0.43 -16.30 18.30
CA THR A 144 -1.79 -16.17 17.75
C THR A 144 -2.25 -14.72 17.77
N LEU A 145 -1.88 -13.95 18.80
CA LEU A 145 -2.12 -12.50 18.86
C LEU A 145 -1.32 -11.76 17.78
N LEU A 146 -0.04 -12.09 17.61
CA LEU A 146 0.82 -11.53 16.57
C LEU A 146 0.24 -11.84 15.18
N THR A 147 -0.18 -13.06 14.90
CA THR A 147 -0.76 -13.38 13.57
C THR A 147 -2.12 -12.73 13.34
N LEU A 148 -2.91 -12.51 14.39
CA LEU A 148 -4.19 -11.81 14.28
C LEU A 148 -4.01 -10.34 13.92
N TRP A 149 -2.96 -9.69 14.45
CA TRP A 149 -2.77 -8.24 14.33
C TRP A 149 -1.66 -7.83 13.37
N ALA A 150 -0.53 -8.51 13.36
CA ALA A 150 0.59 -8.16 12.50
C ALA A 150 0.26 -8.36 11.02
N VAL A 151 -0.49 -9.42 10.68
CA VAL A 151 -0.89 -9.71 9.29
C VAL A 151 -1.70 -8.56 8.65
N PRO A 152 -2.83 -8.09 9.23
CA PRO A 152 -3.58 -6.99 8.65
C PRO A 152 -2.81 -5.67 8.63
N LEU A 153 -2.02 -5.41 9.67
CA LEU A 153 -1.15 -4.24 9.75
C LEU A 153 -0.13 -4.27 8.60
N VAL A 154 0.58 -5.39 8.38
CA VAL A 154 1.61 -5.51 7.32
C VAL A 154 0.98 -5.37 5.94
N ALA A 155 -0.23 -5.91 5.75
CA ALA A 155 -0.98 -5.71 4.52
C ALA A 155 -1.36 -4.24 4.30
N LEU A 156 -1.80 -3.52 5.33
CA LEU A 156 -2.09 -2.09 5.24
C LEU A 156 -0.84 -1.28 4.85
N LEU A 157 0.33 -1.62 5.40
CA LEU A 157 1.61 -1.05 4.97
C LEU A 157 1.91 -1.31 3.50
N ALA A 158 1.77 -2.57 3.07
CA ALA A 158 1.98 -2.93 1.67
C ALA A 158 1.05 -2.14 0.74
N PHE A 159 -0.21 -1.98 1.11
CA PHE A 159 -1.21 -1.25 0.32
C PHE A 159 -0.92 0.25 0.25
N THR A 160 -0.62 0.88 1.40
CA THR A 160 -0.26 2.31 1.46
C THR A 160 1.05 2.58 0.73
N GLY A 161 2.04 1.69 0.85
CA GLY A 161 3.29 1.75 0.11
C GLY A 161 3.09 1.63 -1.41
N ALA A 162 2.25 0.70 -1.85
CA ALA A 162 1.92 0.51 -3.27
C ALA A 162 1.19 1.74 -3.87
N LEU A 163 0.22 2.30 -3.13
CA LEU A 163 -0.49 3.52 -3.50
C LEU A 163 0.46 4.72 -3.56
N GLY A 164 1.32 4.88 -2.56
CA GLY A 164 2.33 5.92 -2.51
C GLY A 164 3.33 5.81 -3.65
N ALA A 165 3.77 4.59 -4.00
CA ALA A 165 4.66 4.34 -5.12
C ALA A 165 4.03 4.71 -6.46
N GLU A 166 2.78 4.30 -6.73
CA GLU A 166 2.08 4.68 -7.97
C GLU A 166 1.73 6.17 -8.01
N GLY A 167 1.36 6.77 -6.88
CA GLY A 167 1.15 8.22 -6.77
C GLY A 167 2.43 9.02 -7.05
N LEU A 168 3.57 8.55 -6.55
CA LEU A 168 4.88 9.13 -6.82
C LEU A 168 5.29 8.93 -8.30
N ARG A 169 5.02 7.76 -8.89
CA ARG A 169 5.26 7.54 -10.33
C ARG A 169 4.43 8.47 -11.18
N TYR A 170 3.15 8.65 -10.82
CA TYR A 170 2.26 9.59 -11.48
C TYR A 170 2.78 11.03 -11.39
N SER A 171 3.16 11.50 -10.19
CA SER A 171 3.65 12.87 -10.00
C SER A 171 4.99 13.11 -10.70
N LEU A 172 5.92 12.14 -10.63
CA LEU A 172 7.22 12.25 -11.29
C LEU A 172 7.09 12.20 -12.81
N ALA A 173 6.28 11.28 -13.36
CA ALA A 173 6.12 11.13 -14.82
C ALA A 173 5.23 12.21 -15.45
N GLY A 174 4.25 12.72 -14.70
CA GLY A 174 3.30 13.73 -15.15
C GLY A 174 3.86 15.15 -15.07
N GLU A 175 4.46 15.52 -13.94
CA GLU A 175 4.80 16.93 -13.69
C GLU A 175 6.29 17.20 -13.78
N VAL A 176 7.13 16.49 -13.01
CA VAL A 176 8.56 16.88 -12.87
C VAL A 176 9.39 16.47 -14.09
N LEU A 177 9.31 15.20 -14.50
CA LEU A 177 10.10 14.69 -15.63
C LEU A 177 9.62 15.23 -16.98
N HIS A 178 8.34 15.56 -17.09
CA HIS A 178 7.79 16.17 -18.30
C HIS A 178 8.34 17.58 -18.47
N ARG A 179 8.37 18.40 -17.41
CA ARG A 179 8.97 19.75 -17.41
C ARG A 179 10.44 19.73 -17.79
N GLU A 180 11.24 18.88 -17.13
CA GLU A 180 12.68 18.78 -17.41
C GLU A 180 12.97 18.32 -18.84
N ARG A 181 12.16 17.42 -19.41
CA ARG A 181 12.29 17.00 -20.81
C ARG A 181 11.94 18.11 -21.80
N ILE A 182 10.91 18.89 -21.53
CA ILE A 182 10.55 20.06 -22.37
C ILE A 182 11.71 21.05 -22.37
N VAL A 183 12.24 21.38 -21.19
CA VAL A 183 13.37 22.31 -21.05
C VAL A 183 14.61 21.77 -21.75
N ALA A 184 14.97 20.49 -21.55
CA ALA A 184 16.12 19.87 -22.20
C ALA A 184 15.99 19.84 -23.73
N ALA A 185 14.81 19.49 -24.26
CA ALA A 185 14.54 19.49 -25.70
C ALA A 185 14.55 20.89 -26.30
N ALA A 186 14.07 21.90 -25.55
CA ALA A 186 14.17 23.30 -25.95
C ALA A 186 15.63 23.75 -26.03
N CYS A 187 16.43 23.47 -24.98
CA CYS A 187 17.84 23.84 -24.94
C CYS A 187 18.66 23.17 -26.05
N SER A 188 18.40 21.90 -26.37
CA SER A 188 19.13 21.19 -27.44
C SER A 188 18.82 21.77 -28.82
N ARG A 189 17.56 22.12 -29.10
CA ARG A 189 17.17 22.75 -30.37
C ARG A 189 17.71 24.16 -30.53
N ILE A 190 17.66 24.96 -29.46
CA ILE A 190 18.29 26.29 -29.44
C ILE A 190 19.80 26.18 -29.69
N GLY A 191 20.47 25.22 -29.04
CA GLY A 191 21.88 24.93 -29.26
C GLY A 191 22.20 24.47 -30.69
N ALA A 192 21.23 23.90 -31.40
CA ALA A 192 21.34 23.52 -32.80
C ALA A 192 20.99 24.66 -33.79
N GLY A 193 20.65 25.86 -33.30
CA GLY A 193 20.32 27.03 -34.13
C GLY A 193 18.86 27.15 -34.56
N ASP A 194 17.96 26.32 -34.04
CA ASP A 194 16.51 26.40 -34.31
C ASP A 194 15.86 27.49 -33.43
N PHE A 195 16.02 28.76 -33.85
CA PHE A 195 15.47 29.93 -33.14
C PHE A 195 13.99 30.20 -33.42
N ALA A 196 13.43 29.56 -34.46
CA ALA A 196 12.02 29.67 -34.80
C ALA A 196 11.12 28.78 -33.91
N PHE A 197 11.73 27.88 -33.13
CA PHE A 197 11.07 26.94 -32.24
C PHE A 197 10.01 27.59 -31.32
N ARG A 198 8.76 27.12 -31.42
CA ARG A 198 7.67 27.52 -30.50
C ARG A 198 7.59 26.57 -29.31
N LEU A 199 7.92 27.09 -28.14
CA LEU A 199 7.73 26.40 -26.85
C LEU A 199 6.24 26.09 -26.63
N PRO A 200 5.89 24.85 -26.23
CA PRO A 200 4.50 24.50 -25.91
C PRO A 200 3.98 25.33 -24.73
N ARG A 201 2.71 25.74 -24.80
CA ARG A 201 2.04 26.39 -23.66
C ARG A 201 1.78 25.34 -22.59
N LEU A 202 2.48 25.46 -21.46
CA LEU A 202 2.19 24.66 -20.27
C LEU A 202 0.89 25.12 -19.60
N GLY A 203 0.20 24.18 -18.96
CA GLY A 203 -0.99 24.48 -18.16
C GLY A 203 -0.66 25.30 -16.91
N ARG A 204 -1.67 25.98 -16.34
CA ARG A 204 -1.53 26.88 -15.17
C ARG A 204 -0.92 26.21 -13.92
N ARG A 205 -1.09 24.88 -13.76
CA ARG A 205 -0.53 24.06 -12.67
C ARG A 205 0.90 23.59 -12.91
N GLU A 206 1.40 23.74 -14.13
CA GLU A 206 2.72 23.28 -14.58
C GLU A 206 3.73 24.42 -14.72
N PHE A 207 3.41 25.60 -14.17
CA PHE A 207 4.23 26.80 -14.30
C PHE A 207 5.69 26.54 -13.88
N ASP A 208 6.60 26.71 -14.83
CA ASP A 208 8.04 26.71 -14.62
C ASP A 208 8.57 28.04 -15.15
N ALA A 209 9.18 28.85 -14.28
CA ALA A 209 9.70 30.18 -14.62
C ALA A 209 10.81 30.14 -15.67
N ARG A 210 11.48 29.00 -15.85
CA ARG A 210 12.54 28.81 -16.86
C ARG A 210 12.01 28.93 -18.29
N LEU A 211 10.78 28.48 -18.54
CA LEU A 211 10.19 28.46 -19.88
C LEU A 211 9.75 29.84 -20.38
N PRO A 212 9.08 30.70 -19.58
CA PRO A 212 8.89 32.10 -19.91
C PRO A 212 10.21 32.84 -20.14
N TRP A 213 11.24 32.59 -19.32
CA TRP A 213 12.56 33.19 -19.52
C TRP A 213 13.20 32.76 -20.84
N LEU A 214 13.23 31.45 -21.15
CA LEU A 214 13.70 30.91 -22.43
C LEU A 214 12.93 31.51 -23.61
N ARG A 215 11.60 31.65 -23.48
CA ARG A 215 10.75 32.26 -24.50
C ARG A 215 11.09 33.72 -24.75
N ALA A 216 11.36 34.50 -23.70
CA ALA A 216 11.76 35.89 -23.81
C ALA A 216 13.13 36.02 -24.49
N GLN A 217 14.09 35.15 -24.13
CA GLN A 217 15.41 35.11 -24.76
C GLN A 217 15.35 34.72 -26.24
N LEU A 218 14.58 33.67 -26.58
CA LEU A 218 14.34 33.25 -27.96
C LEU A 218 13.73 34.37 -28.80
N ARG A 219 12.73 35.06 -28.26
CA ARG A 219 12.11 36.20 -28.94
C ARG A 219 13.13 37.31 -29.19
N HIS A 220 13.97 37.63 -28.21
CA HIS A 220 15.00 38.66 -28.35
C HIS A 220 16.01 38.30 -29.43
N VAL A 221 16.51 37.06 -29.46
CA VAL A 221 17.44 36.58 -30.48
C VAL A 221 16.80 36.59 -31.86
N ASN A 222 15.54 36.16 -31.99
CA ASN A 222 14.82 36.19 -33.27
C ASN A 222 14.61 37.64 -33.76
N GLU A 223 14.26 38.58 -32.87
CA GLU A 223 14.15 39.99 -33.23
C GLU A 223 15.50 40.60 -33.67
N GLN A 224 16.61 40.25 -33.00
CA GLN A 224 17.95 40.66 -33.43
C GLN A 224 18.32 40.08 -34.80
N PHE A 225 18.01 38.81 -35.02
CA PHE A 225 18.27 38.12 -36.28
C PHE A 225 17.48 38.74 -37.44
N GLU A 226 16.18 38.99 -37.26
CA GLU A 226 15.36 39.68 -38.28
C GLU A 226 15.87 41.10 -38.57
N ARG A 227 16.33 41.83 -37.54
CA ARG A 227 16.93 43.16 -37.73
C ARG A 227 18.22 43.07 -38.54
N LEU A 228 19.10 42.13 -38.22
CA LEU A 228 20.33 41.90 -38.98
C LEU A 228 20.00 41.51 -40.42
N GLN A 229 19.03 40.64 -40.66
CA GLN A 229 18.61 40.27 -42.01
C GLN A 229 18.11 41.49 -42.80
N ARG A 230 17.25 42.33 -42.20
CA ARG A 230 16.76 43.57 -42.82
C ARG A 230 17.89 44.56 -43.11
N LEU A 231 18.85 44.71 -42.19
CA LEU A 231 20.02 45.58 -42.38
C LEU A 231 20.91 45.06 -43.51
N THR A 232 21.20 43.77 -43.55
CA THR A 232 21.99 43.14 -44.62
C THR A 232 21.29 43.28 -45.98
N GLN A 233 19.97 43.11 -46.04
CA GLN A 233 19.18 43.35 -47.25
C GLN A 233 19.19 44.83 -47.68
N SER A 234 19.14 45.77 -46.72
CA SER A 234 19.24 47.20 -46.98
C SER A 234 20.63 47.57 -47.52
N LEU A 235 21.70 47.11 -46.87
CA LEU A 235 23.08 47.34 -47.29
C LEU A 235 23.35 46.75 -48.67
N ARG A 236 22.86 45.54 -48.95
CA ARG A 236 22.92 44.93 -50.29
C ARG A 236 22.36 45.84 -51.38
N ARG A 237 21.25 46.53 -51.12
CA ARG A 237 20.60 47.44 -52.10
C ARG A 237 21.42 48.71 -52.33
N THR A 238 22.14 49.18 -51.33
CA THR A 238 22.89 50.45 -51.37
C THR A 238 24.38 50.29 -51.68
N GLU A 239 24.95 49.09 -51.54
CA GLU A 239 26.38 48.83 -51.71
C GLU A 239 26.81 49.03 -53.16
N PRO A 240 27.81 49.86 -53.52
CA PRO A 240 28.21 50.06 -54.91
C PRO A 240 29.13 48.97 -55.46
N GLU A 241 29.91 48.28 -54.62
CA GLU A 241 30.89 47.28 -55.02
C GLU A 241 30.27 45.88 -55.23
N GLN A 242 30.48 45.30 -56.42
CA GLN A 242 29.90 44.01 -56.80
C GLN A 242 30.44 42.82 -55.99
N THR A 243 31.71 42.86 -55.60
CA THR A 243 32.36 41.85 -54.74
C THR A 243 31.76 41.83 -53.32
N LYS A 244 31.52 43.00 -52.73
CA LYS A 244 30.86 43.12 -51.41
C LYS A 244 29.39 42.71 -51.47
N ARG A 245 28.67 43.04 -52.54
CA ARG A 245 27.31 42.52 -52.78
C ARG A 245 27.28 41.00 -52.83
N ALA A 246 28.21 40.37 -53.55
CA ALA A 246 28.30 38.91 -53.63
C ALA A 246 28.55 38.26 -52.26
N LEU A 247 29.38 38.86 -51.41
CA LEU A 247 29.61 38.40 -50.04
C LEU A 247 28.35 38.54 -49.15
N LEU A 248 27.60 39.64 -49.29
CA LEU A 248 26.33 39.84 -48.57
C LEU A 248 25.25 38.86 -49.06
N ASP A 249 25.21 38.57 -50.36
CA ASP A 249 24.32 37.57 -50.94
C ASP A 249 24.66 36.15 -50.48
N GLU A 250 25.95 35.81 -50.40
CA GLU A 250 26.39 34.54 -49.83
C GLU A 250 26.06 34.45 -48.33
N GLY A 251 26.23 35.55 -47.59
CA GLY A 251 25.84 35.66 -46.19
C GLY A 251 24.34 35.47 -45.99
N LEU A 252 23.50 36.13 -46.79
CA LEU A 252 22.05 35.98 -46.76
C LEU A 252 21.63 34.57 -47.18
N ALA A 253 22.22 33.99 -48.23
CA ALA A 253 21.90 32.63 -48.68
C ALA A 253 22.30 31.54 -47.66
N ARG A 254 23.39 31.74 -46.90
CA ARG A 254 23.76 30.87 -45.78
C ARG A 254 22.79 31.00 -44.60
N VAL A 255 22.25 32.19 -44.39
CA VAL A 255 21.28 32.51 -43.33
C VAL A 255 19.86 32.05 -43.70
N GLU A 256 19.49 32.14 -44.98
CA GLU A 256 18.22 31.68 -45.57
C GLU A 256 18.26 30.18 -45.97
N GLY A 257 19.41 29.51 -45.78
CA GLY A 257 19.70 28.17 -46.27
C GLY A 257 18.67 27.10 -45.87
N ARG A 258 18.17 26.39 -46.91
CA ARG A 258 17.29 25.20 -46.89
C ARG A 258 16.13 25.26 -45.90
N ASP A 259 15.03 25.88 -46.30
CA ASP A 259 13.66 25.52 -45.87
C ASP A 259 13.46 25.24 -44.36
N GLN A 260 14.21 25.93 -43.48
CA GLN A 260 14.13 25.70 -42.03
C GLN A 260 12.79 26.18 -41.43
N TYR A 261 12.04 26.99 -42.19
CA TYR A 261 10.77 27.57 -41.76
C TYR A 261 9.52 26.85 -42.30
N SER A 262 9.64 25.95 -43.30
CA SER A 262 8.48 25.52 -44.10
C SER A 262 7.84 24.20 -43.68
N GLN A 263 8.44 23.43 -42.75
CA GLN A 263 7.75 22.28 -42.16
C GLN A 263 8.09 22.21 -40.67
N MET A 264 7.29 22.89 -39.85
CA MET A 264 7.39 22.75 -38.40
C MET A 264 6.53 21.57 -37.94
N PRO A 265 7.11 20.37 -37.69
CA PRO A 265 6.42 19.44 -36.83
C PRO A 265 6.31 20.13 -35.46
N ALA A 266 5.07 20.40 -35.03
CA ALA A 266 4.81 20.70 -33.63
C ALA A 266 5.57 19.67 -32.80
N LEU A 267 6.30 20.09 -31.76
CA LEU A 267 7.08 19.19 -30.93
C LEU A 267 6.12 18.18 -30.30
N VAL A 268 5.92 17.04 -30.96
CA VAL A 268 5.24 15.88 -30.39
C VAL A 268 6.25 15.23 -29.48
N LEU A 269 6.49 15.87 -28.32
CA LEU A 269 7.06 15.15 -27.19
C LEU A 269 6.19 13.92 -27.01
N SER A 270 6.82 12.76 -27.12
CA SER A 270 6.14 11.51 -26.88
C SER A 270 5.66 11.54 -25.43
N ASP A 271 4.39 11.89 -25.26
CA ASP A 271 3.63 11.85 -24.01
C ASP A 271 3.56 10.43 -23.42
N LEU A 272 4.19 9.45 -24.07
CA LEU A 272 4.22 8.04 -23.73
C LEU A 272 4.37 7.79 -22.23
N PRO A 273 5.39 8.32 -21.50
CA PRO A 273 5.55 8.04 -20.08
C PRO A 273 4.47 8.69 -19.20
N SER A 274 4.00 9.88 -19.56
CA SER A 274 2.93 10.58 -18.82
C SER A 274 1.55 9.95 -19.10
N ARG A 275 1.33 9.43 -20.30
CA ARG A 275 0.13 8.67 -20.71
C ARG A 275 0.11 7.28 -20.09
N THR A 276 1.24 6.57 -20.04
CA THR A 276 1.32 5.26 -19.38
C THR A 276 1.12 5.36 -17.88
N ALA A 277 1.68 6.38 -17.24
CA ALA A 277 1.47 6.63 -15.81
C ALA A 277 0.01 7.03 -15.51
N ARG A 278 -0.58 7.91 -16.34
CA ARG A 278 -2.02 8.25 -16.26
C ARG A 278 -2.93 7.03 -16.46
N ALA A 279 -2.63 6.19 -17.44
CA ALA A 279 -3.39 4.98 -17.72
C ALA A 279 -3.31 3.97 -16.56
N ARG A 280 -2.11 3.74 -15.98
CA ARG A 280 -1.94 2.92 -14.77
C ARG A 280 -2.73 3.49 -13.60
N TRP A 281 -2.62 4.78 -13.32
CA TRP A 281 -3.31 5.44 -12.22
C TRP A 281 -4.84 5.32 -12.34
N ARG A 282 -5.39 5.58 -13.54
CA ARG A 282 -6.83 5.41 -13.81
C ARG A 282 -7.28 3.96 -13.68
N GLY A 283 -6.49 3.02 -14.20
CA GLY A 283 -6.77 1.58 -14.06
C GLY A 283 -6.84 1.15 -12.60
N LEU A 284 -5.94 1.66 -11.75
CA LEU A 284 -5.93 1.40 -10.32
C LEU A 284 -7.21 1.87 -9.64
N TRP A 285 -7.63 3.12 -9.87
CA TRP A 285 -8.86 3.65 -9.27
C TRP A 285 -10.11 2.93 -9.77
N LEU A 286 -10.16 2.58 -11.06
CA LEU A 286 -11.25 1.81 -11.64
C LEU A 286 -11.38 0.42 -11.01
N GLY A 287 -10.25 -0.27 -10.82
CA GLY A 287 -10.23 -1.56 -10.12
C GLY A 287 -10.68 -1.44 -8.66
N LEU A 288 -10.23 -0.41 -7.95
CA LEU A 288 -10.58 -0.17 -6.54
C LEU A 288 -12.06 0.21 -6.38
N ALA A 289 -12.60 1.04 -7.30
CA ALA A 289 -14.01 1.43 -7.32
C ALA A 289 -14.95 0.23 -7.50
N ALA A 290 -14.58 -0.76 -8.32
CA ALA A 290 -15.36 -1.99 -8.49
C ALA A 290 -15.55 -2.73 -7.15
N TRP A 291 -14.50 -2.81 -6.34
CA TRP A 291 -14.57 -3.44 -5.01
C TRP A 291 -15.31 -2.61 -3.98
N LEU A 292 -15.20 -1.28 -4.02
CA LEU A 292 -16.01 -0.41 -3.16
C LEU A 292 -17.50 -0.54 -3.46
N LEU A 293 -17.88 -0.62 -4.74
CA LEU A 293 -19.26 -0.86 -5.16
C LEU A 293 -19.76 -2.24 -4.74
N ALA A 294 -18.92 -3.28 -4.87
CA ALA A 294 -19.25 -4.61 -4.38
C ALA A 294 -19.47 -4.63 -2.86
N LEU A 295 -18.66 -3.87 -2.11
CA LEU A 295 -18.76 -3.77 -0.66
C LEU A 295 -20.02 -3.01 -0.22
N ALA A 296 -20.39 -1.95 -0.93
CA ALA A 296 -21.65 -1.26 -0.71
C ALA A 296 -22.89 -2.13 -1.05
N GLY A 297 -22.81 -2.96 -2.09
CA GLY A 297 -23.94 -3.75 -2.57
C GLY A 297 -24.23 -5.06 -1.79
N THR A 298 -23.27 -5.56 -1.02
CA THR A 298 -23.35 -6.91 -0.40
C THR A 298 -23.39 -6.90 1.11
N GLY A 299 -23.25 -5.73 1.75
CA GLY A 299 -23.36 -5.60 3.21
C GLY A 299 -22.40 -6.52 3.97
N LEU A 300 -21.15 -6.66 3.50
CA LEU A 300 -20.10 -7.49 4.11
C LEU A 300 -20.31 -9.02 4.06
N GLN A 301 -21.16 -9.53 3.16
CA GLN A 301 -21.19 -10.98 2.88
C GLN A 301 -19.98 -11.41 2.03
N PRO A 302 -19.16 -12.38 2.49
CA PRO A 302 -17.86 -12.67 1.87
C PRO A 302 -17.98 -13.27 0.45
N LEU A 303 -18.94 -14.17 0.23
CA LEU A 303 -19.16 -14.78 -1.09
C LEU A 303 -19.77 -13.78 -2.08
N GLY A 304 -20.72 -12.95 -1.62
CA GLY A 304 -21.31 -11.88 -2.44
C GLY A 304 -20.26 -10.85 -2.85
N LEU A 305 -19.38 -10.45 -1.92
CA LEU A 305 -18.27 -9.53 -2.16
C LEU A 305 -17.35 -10.02 -3.27
N LEU A 306 -16.94 -11.29 -3.23
CA LEU A 306 -16.06 -11.87 -4.24
C LEU A 306 -16.76 -11.96 -5.60
N ALA A 307 -18.01 -12.41 -5.64
CA ALA A 307 -18.77 -12.57 -6.88
C ALA A 307 -19.05 -11.22 -7.56
N LEU A 308 -19.56 -10.23 -6.81
CA LEU A 308 -19.84 -8.89 -7.35
C LEU A 308 -18.56 -8.11 -7.64
N GLY A 309 -17.52 -8.26 -6.82
CA GLY A 309 -16.22 -7.63 -7.03
C GLY A 309 -15.57 -8.11 -8.33
N LEU A 310 -15.50 -9.42 -8.53
CA LEU A 310 -14.98 -10.02 -9.78
C LEU A 310 -15.86 -9.70 -10.99
N GLY A 311 -17.18 -9.71 -10.82
CA GLY A 311 -18.13 -9.37 -11.89
C GLY A 311 -17.97 -7.92 -12.37
N LEU A 312 -17.92 -6.96 -11.45
CA LEU A 312 -17.68 -5.54 -11.77
C LEU A 312 -16.29 -5.32 -12.36
N LEU A 313 -15.28 -6.02 -11.84
CA LEU A 313 -13.91 -5.93 -12.34
C LEU A 313 -13.81 -6.41 -13.79
N MET A 314 -14.44 -7.54 -14.13
CA MET A 314 -14.49 -8.03 -15.52
C MET A 314 -15.18 -7.03 -16.44
N LEU A 315 -16.30 -6.44 -15.99
CA LEU A 315 -17.07 -5.45 -16.74
C LEU A 315 -16.27 -4.17 -17.02
N VAL A 316 -15.41 -3.76 -16.09
CA VAL A 316 -14.53 -2.59 -16.22
C VAL A 316 -13.22 -2.92 -16.95
N ALA A 317 -12.69 -4.13 -16.81
CA ALA A 317 -11.42 -4.56 -17.41
C ALA A 317 -11.50 -4.72 -18.93
N LEU A 318 -12.62 -5.24 -19.46
CA LEU A 318 -12.86 -5.41 -20.90
C LEU A 318 -12.74 -4.11 -21.72
N PRO A 319 -13.45 -3.02 -21.37
CA PRO A 319 -13.34 -1.75 -22.10
C PRO A 319 -12.02 -1.02 -21.81
N ALA A 320 -11.50 -1.10 -20.58
CA ALA A 320 -10.28 -0.39 -20.19
C ALA A 320 -9.03 -0.95 -20.92
N THR A 321 -8.90 -2.27 -21.00
CA THR A 321 -7.77 -2.92 -21.69
C THR A 321 -7.80 -2.70 -23.21
N ARG A 322 -9.00 -2.70 -23.82
CA ARG A 322 -9.17 -2.38 -25.26
C ARG A 322 -8.83 -0.93 -25.60
N ARG A 323 -9.22 0.05 -24.77
CA ARG A 323 -9.05 1.49 -25.09
C ARG A 323 -7.73 2.09 -24.63
N GLN A 324 -7.14 1.60 -23.53
CA GLN A 324 -6.00 2.27 -22.87
C GLN A 324 -4.70 1.44 -22.85
N GLY A 325 -4.73 0.25 -23.46
CA GLY A 325 -3.55 -0.61 -23.64
C GLY A 325 -3.05 -1.28 -22.36
N ARG A 326 -1.93 -2.02 -22.47
CA ARG A 326 -1.37 -2.87 -21.40
C ARG A 326 -1.05 -2.12 -20.10
N SER A 327 -0.74 -0.82 -20.16
CA SER A 327 -0.49 0.00 -18.97
C SER A 327 -1.73 0.18 -18.09
N ALA A 328 -2.92 0.37 -18.68
CA ALA A 328 -4.14 0.42 -17.89
C ALA A 328 -4.46 -0.94 -17.24
N GLY A 329 -4.18 -2.04 -17.94
CA GLY A 329 -4.32 -3.40 -17.42
C GLY A 329 -3.48 -3.63 -16.15
N LEU A 330 -2.21 -3.21 -16.12
CA LEU A 330 -1.36 -3.31 -14.93
C LEU A 330 -1.92 -2.51 -13.74
N GLY A 331 -2.44 -1.31 -13.99
CA GLY A 331 -3.11 -0.52 -12.96
C GLY A 331 -4.37 -1.22 -12.42
N LEU A 332 -5.17 -1.80 -13.32
CA LEU A 332 -6.40 -2.50 -13.00
C LEU A 332 -6.14 -3.80 -12.24
N LEU A 333 -5.05 -4.51 -12.55
CA LEU A 333 -4.60 -5.66 -11.75
C LEU A 333 -4.18 -5.23 -10.34
N LEU A 334 -3.43 -4.13 -10.21
CA LEU A 334 -3.03 -3.61 -8.90
C LEU A 334 -4.24 -3.16 -8.07
N GLY A 335 -5.18 -2.42 -8.67
CA GLY A 335 -6.39 -1.95 -8.00
C GLY A 335 -7.41 -3.05 -7.73
N GLY A 336 -7.56 -3.99 -8.66
CA GLY A 336 -8.64 -4.97 -8.68
C GLY A 336 -8.28 -6.36 -8.18
N VAL A 337 -7.00 -6.77 -8.23
CA VAL A 337 -6.57 -8.10 -7.77
C VAL A 337 -5.76 -8.02 -6.49
N ALA A 338 -5.05 -6.92 -6.23
CA ALA A 338 -4.28 -6.73 -5.01
C ALA A 338 -4.99 -5.82 -3.99
N LEU A 339 -5.15 -4.53 -4.31
CA LEU A 339 -5.66 -3.54 -3.35
C LEU A 339 -7.13 -3.73 -3.02
N GLY A 340 -7.99 -3.90 -4.02
CA GLY A 340 -9.44 -4.06 -3.84
C GLY A 340 -9.83 -5.21 -2.91
N PRO A 341 -9.51 -6.48 -3.24
CA PRO A 341 -9.87 -7.61 -2.39
C PRO A 341 -9.14 -7.55 -1.04
N GLY A 342 -7.89 -7.08 -1.01
CA GLY A 342 -7.13 -6.90 0.21
C GLY A 342 -7.77 -5.91 1.20
N LEU A 343 -8.24 -4.76 0.70
CA LEU A 343 -8.96 -3.76 1.51
C LEU A 343 -10.34 -4.28 1.96
N CYS A 344 -11.04 -5.04 1.12
CA CYS A 344 -12.31 -5.67 1.52
C CYS A 344 -12.10 -6.72 2.61
N LEU A 345 -11.03 -7.52 2.55
CA LEU A 345 -10.68 -8.47 3.60
C LEU A 345 -10.29 -7.77 4.91
N LEU A 346 -9.58 -6.64 4.84
CA LEU A 346 -9.33 -5.80 6.02
C LEU A 346 -10.63 -5.24 6.60
N ALA A 347 -11.54 -4.74 5.75
CA ALA A 347 -12.84 -4.23 6.20
C ALA A 347 -13.69 -5.33 6.85
N LEU A 348 -13.71 -6.54 6.28
CA LEU A 348 -14.35 -7.72 6.88
C LEU A 348 -13.76 -8.05 8.24
N GLN A 349 -12.44 -8.00 8.39
CA GLN A 349 -11.79 -8.31 9.66
C GLN A 349 -12.17 -7.31 10.78
N VAL A 350 -12.35 -6.03 10.43
CA VAL A 350 -12.67 -4.98 11.42
C VAL A 350 -14.18 -4.91 11.70
N TRP A 351 -15.03 -5.01 10.69
CA TRP A 351 -16.49 -4.76 10.81
C TRP A 351 -17.34 -6.02 10.88
N ALA A 352 -16.83 -7.18 10.43
CA ALA A 352 -17.55 -8.45 10.45
C ALA A 352 -16.60 -9.61 10.81
N PRO A 353 -16.01 -9.64 12.02
CA PRO A 353 -15.00 -10.62 12.40
C PRO A 353 -15.54 -12.07 12.34
N GLN A 354 -16.83 -12.27 12.55
CA GLN A 354 -17.50 -13.56 12.41
C GLN A 354 -17.52 -14.07 10.95
N ALA A 355 -17.73 -13.19 9.97
CA ALA A 355 -17.65 -13.54 8.55
C ALA A 355 -16.20 -13.85 8.13
N MET A 356 -15.23 -13.15 8.72
CA MET A 356 -13.80 -13.47 8.53
C MET A 356 -13.44 -14.82 9.17
N ALA A 357 -14.05 -15.18 10.31
CA ALA A 357 -13.86 -16.48 10.94
C ALA A 357 -14.42 -17.63 10.07
N GLN A 358 -15.54 -17.41 9.36
CA GLN A 358 -16.09 -18.40 8.41
C GLN A 358 -15.14 -18.69 7.23
N LEU A 359 -14.33 -17.71 6.81
CA LEU A 359 -13.29 -17.90 5.80
C LEU A 359 -12.06 -18.64 6.34
N GLY A 360 -11.93 -18.79 7.66
CA GLY A 360 -10.85 -19.52 8.30
C GLY A 360 -9.45 -19.06 7.87
N GLY A 361 -8.55 -20.02 7.67
CA GLY A 361 -7.17 -19.76 7.21
C GLY A 361 -7.08 -19.16 5.81
N TRP A 362 -8.09 -19.38 4.96
CA TRP A 362 -8.11 -18.91 3.58
C TRP A 362 -8.21 -17.38 3.49
N GLY A 363 -9.00 -16.75 4.37
CA GLY A 363 -9.12 -15.28 4.40
C GLY A 363 -7.78 -14.59 4.70
N ARG A 364 -7.01 -15.14 5.65
CA ARG A 364 -5.68 -14.61 6.00
C ARG A 364 -4.65 -14.90 4.91
N GLY A 365 -4.68 -16.11 4.33
CA GLY A 365 -3.82 -16.46 3.19
C GLY A 365 -4.05 -15.57 1.98
N ALA A 366 -5.31 -15.28 1.65
CA ALA A 366 -5.69 -14.37 0.57
C ALA A 366 -5.21 -12.94 0.84
N LEU A 367 -5.30 -12.46 2.08
CA LEU A 367 -4.82 -11.13 2.45
C LEU A 367 -3.29 -11.02 2.35
N VAL A 368 -2.54 -12.05 2.77
CA VAL A 368 -1.08 -12.11 2.58
C VAL A 368 -0.72 -12.13 1.09
N PHE A 369 -1.45 -12.91 0.29
CA PHE A 369 -1.27 -12.94 -1.17
C PHE A 369 -1.52 -11.56 -1.80
N CYS A 370 -2.60 -10.88 -1.40
CA CYS A 370 -2.91 -9.52 -1.87
C CYS A 370 -1.82 -8.52 -1.48
N ALA A 371 -1.29 -8.61 -0.25
CA ALA A 371 -0.19 -7.77 0.22
C ALA A 371 1.09 -8.00 -0.59
N LEU A 372 1.47 -9.26 -0.83
CA LEU A 372 2.61 -9.60 -1.68
C LEU A 372 2.43 -9.10 -3.11
N ALA A 373 1.24 -9.28 -3.69
CA ALA A 373 0.91 -8.78 -5.02
C ALA A 373 1.03 -7.25 -5.06
N ALA A 374 0.54 -6.54 -4.04
CA ALA A 374 0.66 -5.08 -3.95
C ALA A 374 2.11 -4.62 -3.83
N VAL A 375 3.00 -5.41 -3.21
CA VAL A 375 4.44 -5.11 -3.18
C VAL A 375 5.08 -5.36 -4.53
N VAL A 376 4.73 -6.43 -5.26
CA VAL A 376 5.43 -6.84 -6.50
C VAL A 376 4.96 -6.09 -7.75
N LEU A 377 3.64 -5.91 -7.92
CA LEU A 377 3.02 -5.29 -9.11
C LEU A 377 3.54 -3.88 -9.46
N PRO A 378 3.87 -3.01 -8.49
CA PRO A 378 4.48 -1.71 -8.77
C PRO A 378 5.87 -1.81 -9.42
N TRP A 379 6.65 -2.86 -9.12
CA TRP A 379 8.01 -3.02 -9.65
C TRP A 379 8.07 -3.65 -11.02
N LEU A 380 6.97 -4.23 -11.51
CA LEU A 380 6.93 -4.80 -12.85
C LEU A 380 7.24 -3.69 -13.88
N PRO A 381 8.24 -3.92 -14.76
CA PRO A 381 8.62 -2.95 -15.77
C PRO A 381 7.43 -2.69 -16.67
N THR A 382 7.12 -1.42 -16.90
CA THR A 382 6.22 -1.06 -18.01
C THR A 382 6.94 -1.46 -19.29
N PRO A 383 6.36 -2.31 -20.16
CA PRO A 383 6.95 -2.57 -21.45
C PRO A 383 6.96 -1.25 -22.22
N GLY A 384 8.12 -0.61 -22.28
CA GLY A 384 8.39 0.40 -23.29
C GLY A 384 8.28 -0.33 -24.62
N ARG A 385 7.37 0.12 -25.49
CA ARG A 385 7.52 -0.23 -26.90
C ARG A 385 8.94 0.19 -27.26
N CYS A 386 9.79 -0.78 -27.62
CA CYS A 386 10.90 -0.46 -28.51
C CYS A 386 10.27 0.29 -29.69
N PRO A 387 10.80 1.45 -30.10
CA PRO A 387 10.47 1.95 -31.42
C PRO A 387 10.84 0.83 -32.38
N ALA A 388 9.88 0.41 -33.21
CA ALA A 388 10.18 -0.50 -34.29
C ALA A 388 11.29 0.16 -35.12
N GLU A 389 12.46 -0.47 -35.13
CA GLU A 389 13.40 -0.38 -36.24
C GLU A 389 12.64 -0.71 -37.53
N GLY A 390 12.88 0.09 -38.57
CA GLY A 390 12.68 -0.31 -39.96
C GLY A 390 11.23 -0.41 -40.43
N ALA A 391 10.65 0.72 -40.81
CA ALA A 391 9.70 0.74 -41.92
C ALA A 391 10.22 1.71 -43.01
N ASP A 392 11.49 1.51 -43.38
CA ASP A 392 11.98 1.78 -44.73
C ASP A 392 11.96 0.43 -45.46
N ALA A 393 10.86 0.15 -46.15
CA ALA A 393 10.76 -0.80 -47.27
C ALA A 393 9.34 -0.76 -47.84
N ALA A 394 9.04 0.28 -48.62
CA ALA A 394 8.20 0.24 -49.82
C ALA A 394 8.37 1.57 -50.57
#